data_AF-A0A840BY18-F1
#
_entry.id   AF-A0A840BY18-F1
#
_cell.length_a   1.000
_cell.length_b   1.000
_cell.length_c   1.000
_cell.angle_alpha   90.00
_cell.angle_beta   90.00
_cell.angle_gamma   90.00
#
_symmetry.space_group_name_H-M   'P 1'
#
loop_
_entity.id
_entity.type
_entity.pdbx_description
1 polymer ?
#
loop_
_entity_poly.entity_id
_entity_poly.type
_entity_poly.pdbx_seq_one_letter_code
_entity_poly.pdbx_strand_id
1 'polypeptide(L)'
;MAANARKQLVDFVIDRALEPVMRARPDGRSPADRRKLEDVQDATRAEIERYRNYGSAGDVVVNFRRDLSSRAAKKVHSELRALNLPTIEDIKDAFEAKAEDLGVRPGS
;
A
#
# COMPACT_ATOMS: atom_id res chain seq x y z
N MET A 1 6.59 7.78 -21.82
CA MET A 1 6.66 6.42 -21.22
C MET A 1 6.79 6.46 -19.69
N ALA A 2 7.72 7.22 -19.09
CA ALA A 2 7.92 7.26 -17.63
C ALA A 2 6.70 7.69 -16.78
N ALA A 3 5.93 8.70 -17.22
CA ALA A 3 4.71 9.12 -16.52
C ALA A 3 3.62 8.03 -16.47
N ASN A 4 3.59 7.14 -17.48
CA ASN A 4 2.67 6.01 -17.52
C ASN A 4 3.10 4.93 -16.49
N ALA A 5 4.40 4.62 -16.41
CA ALA A 5 4.91 3.66 -15.44
C ALA A 5 4.64 4.06 -13.98
N ARG A 6 4.85 5.35 -13.64
CA ARG A 6 4.53 5.86 -12.29
C ARG A 6 3.06 5.63 -11.94
N LYS A 7 2.15 6.11 -12.80
CA LYS A 7 0.70 5.98 -12.57
C LYS A 7 0.32 4.50 -12.38
N GLN A 8 0.81 3.63 -13.25
CA GLN A 8 0.49 2.21 -13.18
C GLN A 8 0.99 1.50 -11.91
N LEU A 9 2.15 1.90 -11.37
CA LEU A 9 2.66 1.35 -10.11
C LEU A 9 1.85 1.88 -8.92
N VAL A 10 1.52 3.17 -8.92
CA VAL A 10 0.67 3.79 -7.88
C VAL A 10 -0.70 3.14 -7.87
N ASP A 11 -1.36 3.03 -9.02
CA ASP A 11 -2.68 2.40 -9.15
C ASP A 11 -2.62 0.93 -8.66
N PHE A 12 -1.56 0.20 -9.00
CA PHE A 12 -1.41 -1.18 -8.56
C PHE A 12 -1.37 -1.31 -7.03
N VAL A 13 -0.60 -0.45 -6.33
CA VAL A 13 -0.54 -0.46 -4.86
C VAL A 13 -1.90 -0.09 -4.27
N ILE A 14 -2.53 0.96 -4.80
CA ILE A 14 -3.83 1.43 -4.33
C ILE A 14 -4.87 0.32 -4.50
N ASP A 15 -5.04 -0.23 -5.69
CA ASP A 15 -6.10 -1.18 -6.01
C ASP A 15 -5.94 -2.51 -5.26
N ARG A 16 -4.69 -2.97 -5.07
CA ARG A 16 -4.43 -4.30 -4.49
C ARG A 16 -4.29 -4.32 -2.97
N ALA A 17 -3.82 -3.23 -2.35
CA ALA A 17 -3.57 -3.20 -0.91
C ALA A 17 -4.38 -2.13 -0.18
N LEU A 18 -4.53 -0.91 -0.72
CA LEU A 18 -5.08 0.22 0.03
C LEU A 18 -6.61 0.36 -0.13
N GLU A 19 -7.13 0.17 -1.33
CA GLU A 19 -8.57 0.27 -1.61
C GLU A 19 -9.39 -0.80 -0.86
N PRO A 20 -8.94 -2.06 -0.74
CA PRO A 20 -9.64 -3.05 0.10
C PRO A 20 -9.80 -2.60 1.56
N VAL A 21 -8.82 -1.89 2.12
CA VAL A 21 -8.90 -1.32 3.48
C VAL A 21 -9.94 -0.21 3.53
N MET A 22 -9.96 0.68 2.54
CA MET A 22 -10.93 1.77 2.45
C MET A 22 -12.36 1.27 2.25
N ARG A 23 -12.55 0.13 1.60
CA ARG A 23 -13.87 -0.49 1.35
C ARG A 23 -14.37 -1.38 2.49
N ALA A 24 -13.51 -1.72 3.45
CA ALA A 24 -13.88 -2.57 4.57
C ALA A 24 -14.94 -1.90 5.45
N ARG A 25 -15.99 -2.66 5.79
CA ARG A 25 -17.13 -2.15 6.57
C ARG A 25 -16.98 -2.44 8.07
N PRO A 26 -17.51 -1.57 8.94
CA PRO A 26 -17.53 -1.78 10.39
C PRO A 26 -18.64 -2.76 10.85
N ASP A 27 -19.58 -3.09 9.96
CA ASP A 27 -20.75 -3.92 10.29
C ASP A 27 -20.33 -5.32 10.73
N GLY A 28 -20.99 -5.83 11.78
CA GLY A 28 -20.69 -7.15 12.36
C GLY A 28 -19.37 -7.23 13.15
N ARG A 29 -18.55 -6.18 13.16
CA ARG A 29 -17.30 -6.13 13.96
C ARG A 29 -17.56 -5.77 15.42
N SER A 30 -16.67 -6.22 16.31
CA SER A 30 -16.64 -5.80 17.71
C SER A 30 -16.33 -4.30 17.84
N PRO A 31 -16.69 -3.63 18.95
CA PRO A 31 -16.31 -2.22 19.15
C PRO A 31 -14.81 -1.95 19.02
N ALA A 32 -13.96 -2.87 19.51
CA ALA A 32 -12.51 -2.76 19.40
C ALA A 32 -12.03 -2.86 17.94
N ASP A 33 -12.60 -3.78 17.16
CA ASP A 33 -12.24 -3.94 15.74
C ASP A 33 -12.75 -2.78 14.89
N ARG A 34 -13.87 -2.16 15.25
CA ARG A 34 -14.36 -0.94 14.58
C ARG A 34 -13.40 0.22 14.78
N ARG A 35 -12.92 0.42 16.00
CA ARG A 35 -11.93 1.45 16.31
C ARG A 35 -10.62 1.20 15.56
N LYS A 36 -10.14 -0.06 15.56
CA LYS A 36 -8.95 -0.43 14.80
C LYS A 36 -9.15 -0.21 13.30
N LEU A 37 -10.33 -0.52 12.76
CA LEU A 37 -10.66 -0.29 11.36
C LEU A 37 -10.61 1.20 11.00
N GLU A 38 -11.15 2.06 11.85
CA GLU A 38 -11.08 3.52 11.68
C GLU A 38 -9.62 4.01 11.67
N ASP A 39 -8.82 3.58 12.67
CA ASP A 39 -7.40 3.92 12.77
C ASP A 39 -6.62 3.53 11.51
N VAL A 40 -6.83 2.32 10.98
CA VAL A 40 -6.12 1.87 9.75
C VAL A 40 -6.65 2.54 8.49
N GLN A 41 -7.94 2.91 8.42
CA GLN A 41 -8.50 3.65 7.29
C GLN A 41 -7.95 5.07 7.21
N ASP A 42 -7.77 5.73 8.35
CA ASP A 42 -7.13 7.05 8.41
C ASP A 42 -5.67 7.00 7.99
N ALA A 43 -4.91 6.02 8.50
CA ALA A 43 -3.54 5.79 8.05
C ALA A 43 -3.45 5.48 6.55
N THR A 44 -4.39 4.67 6.04
CA THR A 44 -4.46 4.30 4.61
C THR A 44 -4.76 5.50 3.72
N ARG A 45 -5.60 6.45 4.18
CA ARG A 45 -5.87 7.68 3.43
C ARG A 45 -4.61 8.51 3.23
N ALA A 46 -3.83 8.72 4.30
CA ALA A 46 -2.56 9.41 4.23
C ALA A 46 -1.56 8.69 3.31
N GLU A 47 -1.58 7.36 3.32
CA GLU A 47 -0.73 6.53 2.48
C GLU A 47 -1.07 6.67 0.98
N ILE A 48 -2.37 6.64 0.63
CA ILE A 48 -2.84 6.88 -0.74
C ILE A 48 -2.36 8.24 -1.26
N GLU A 49 -2.47 9.29 -0.44
CA GLU A 49 -1.98 10.62 -0.79
C GLU A 49 -0.47 10.63 -1.00
N ARG A 50 0.29 9.96 -0.13
CA ARG A 50 1.75 9.84 -0.24
C ARG A 50 2.17 9.16 -1.55
N TYR A 51 1.55 8.03 -1.91
CA TYR A 51 1.83 7.34 -3.17
C TYR A 51 1.51 8.19 -4.40
N ARG A 52 0.38 8.90 -4.39
CA ARG A 52 -0.04 9.79 -5.50
C ARG A 52 0.93 10.95 -5.71
N ASN A 53 1.61 11.39 -4.66
CA ASN A 53 2.51 12.53 -4.67
C ASN A 53 3.97 12.20 -5.02
N TYR A 54 4.34 10.93 -5.24
CA TYR A 54 5.69 10.59 -5.69
C TYR A 54 6.01 11.15 -7.09
N GLY A 55 7.24 11.65 -7.25
CA GLY A 55 7.67 12.37 -8.46
C GLY A 55 7.88 11.46 -9.67
N SER A 56 8.36 10.24 -9.44
CA SER A 56 8.75 9.30 -10.51
C SER A 56 8.38 7.85 -10.20
N ALA A 57 8.43 6.98 -11.21
CA ALA A 57 8.24 5.54 -11.02
C ALA A 57 9.32 4.91 -10.12
N GLY A 58 10.57 5.40 -10.22
CA GLY A 58 11.66 4.98 -9.34
C GLY A 58 11.40 5.34 -7.88
N ASP A 59 10.85 6.53 -7.62
CA ASP A 59 10.45 6.93 -6.26
C ASP A 59 9.40 5.99 -5.67
N VAL A 60 8.43 5.56 -6.48
CA VAL A 60 7.40 4.60 -6.03
C VAL A 60 8.05 3.28 -5.62
N VAL A 61 8.96 2.72 -6.43
CA VAL A 61 9.64 1.45 -6.12
C VAL A 61 10.53 1.56 -4.88
N VAL A 62 11.31 2.64 -4.78
CA VAL A 62 12.21 2.86 -3.64
C VAL A 62 11.42 3.00 -2.34
N ASN A 63 10.35 3.80 -2.35
CA ASN A 63 9.56 4.03 -1.15
C ASN A 63 8.74 2.80 -0.77
N PHE A 64 8.13 2.10 -1.73
CA PHE A 64 7.45 0.82 -1.47
C PHE A 64 8.35 -0.16 -0.71
N ARG A 65 9.60 -0.34 -1.16
CA ARG A 65 10.56 -1.22 -0.48
C ARG A 65 10.97 -0.71 0.91
N ARG A 66 11.11 0.60 1.07
CA ARG A 66 11.37 1.20 2.40
C ARG A 66 10.21 0.91 3.34
N ASP A 67 8.98 1.05 2.88
CA ASP A 67 7.78 0.83 3.68
C ASP A 67 7.70 -0.61 4.17
N LEU A 68 7.97 -1.61 3.31
CA LEU A 68 8.02 -3.03 3.68
C LEU A 68 8.91 -3.32 4.91
N SER A 69 10.00 -2.58 5.05
CA SER A 69 10.96 -2.77 6.14
C SER A 69 10.70 -1.90 7.37
N SER A 70 9.85 -0.88 7.26
CA SER A 70 9.69 0.15 8.29
C SER A 70 8.97 -0.37 9.53
N ARG A 71 9.38 0.08 10.72
CA ARG A 71 8.71 -0.27 11.99
C ARG A 71 7.26 0.20 12.02
N ALA A 72 6.98 1.37 11.43
CA ALA A 72 5.64 1.92 11.35
C ALA A 72 4.72 1.03 10.50
N ALA A 73 5.17 0.60 9.32
CA ALA A 73 4.41 -0.31 8.47
C ALA A 73 4.17 -1.66 9.16
N LYS A 74 5.16 -2.22 9.88
CA LYS A 74 4.97 -3.48 10.62
C LYS A 74 3.84 -3.42 11.64
N LYS A 75 3.68 -2.27 12.33
CA LYS A 75 2.57 -2.06 13.25
C LYS A 75 1.23 -2.08 12.51
N VAL A 76 1.11 -1.28 11.44
CA VAL A 76 -0.10 -1.20 10.62
C VAL A 76 -0.43 -2.56 9.99
N HIS A 77 0.56 -3.31 9.50
CA HIS A 77 0.38 -4.66 8.94
C HIS A 77 -0.20 -5.61 9.98
N SER A 78 0.27 -5.57 11.22
CA SER A 78 -0.30 -6.39 12.29
C SER A 78 -1.77 -6.07 12.56
N GLU A 79 -2.14 -4.79 12.48
CA GLU A 79 -3.53 -4.35 12.67
C GLU A 79 -4.41 -4.78 11.48
N LEU A 80 -3.92 -4.61 10.25
CA LEU A 80 -4.59 -5.07 9.04
C LEU A 80 -4.81 -6.59 9.03
N ARG A 81 -3.79 -7.37 9.37
CA ARG A 81 -3.90 -8.84 9.48
C ARG A 81 -4.90 -9.26 10.54
N ALA A 82 -4.94 -8.59 11.69
CA ALA A 82 -5.94 -8.85 12.72
C ALA A 82 -7.38 -8.55 12.25
N LEU A 83 -7.54 -7.65 11.27
CA LEU A 83 -8.81 -7.30 10.65
C LEU A 83 -9.13 -8.13 9.39
N ASN A 84 -8.28 -9.10 9.03
CA ASN A 84 -8.31 -9.88 7.79
C ASN A 84 -8.28 -9.00 6.52
N LEU A 85 -7.45 -7.96 6.55
CA LEU A 85 -7.24 -7.03 5.43
C LEU A 85 -5.86 -7.21 4.81
N PRO A 86 -5.72 -6.95 3.49
CA PRO A 86 -4.44 -7.07 2.82
C PRO A 86 -3.44 -6.00 3.29
N THR A 87 -2.17 -6.32 3.15
CA THR A 87 -1.02 -5.46 3.43
C THR A 87 -0.20 -5.25 2.16
N ILE A 88 0.68 -4.24 2.15
CA ILE A 88 1.60 -4.06 1.02
C ILE A 88 2.61 -5.22 0.89
N GLU A 89 2.84 -5.97 1.96
CA GLU A 89 3.68 -7.17 1.96
C GLU A 89 3.06 -8.29 1.12
N ASP A 90 1.75 -8.45 1.16
CA ASP A 90 1.02 -9.49 0.40
C ASP A 90 1.11 -9.28 -1.12
N ILE A 91 1.41 -8.05 -1.56
CA ILE A 91 1.51 -7.69 -2.98
C ILE A 91 2.95 -7.50 -3.44
N LYS A 92 3.95 -7.74 -2.56
CA LYS A 92 5.37 -7.44 -2.83
C LYS A 92 5.85 -8.03 -4.15
N ASP A 93 5.73 -9.34 -4.31
CA ASP A 93 6.33 -10.04 -5.45
C ASP A 93 5.63 -9.64 -6.76
N ALA A 94 4.31 -9.43 -6.71
CA ALA A 94 3.54 -8.98 -7.86
C ALA A 94 3.84 -7.51 -8.23
N PHE A 95 4.08 -6.65 -7.24
CA PHE A 95 4.53 -5.28 -7.46
C PHE A 95 5.93 -5.24 -8.09
N GLU A 96 6.86 -6.07 -7.60
CA GLU A 96 8.22 -6.15 -8.12
C GLU A 96 8.24 -6.66 -9.57
N ALA A 97 7.48 -7.70 -9.89
CA ALA A 97 7.31 -8.18 -11.26
C ALA A 97 6.73 -7.08 -12.17
N LYS A 98 5.72 -6.34 -11.69
CA LYS A 98 5.13 -5.24 -12.46
C LYS A 98 6.12 -4.10 -12.71
N ALA A 99 6.98 -3.78 -11.74
CA ALA A 99 8.02 -2.78 -11.91
C ALA A 99 9.05 -3.20 -12.97
N GLU A 100 9.44 -4.48 -12.97
CA GLU A 100 10.33 -5.07 -13.96
C GLU A 100 9.74 -5.03 -15.38
N ASP A 101 8.47 -5.43 -15.54
CA ASP A 101 7.74 -5.38 -16.82
C ASP A 101 7.66 -3.96 -17.39
N LEU A 102 7.59 -2.95 -16.52
CA LEU A 102 7.59 -1.54 -16.89
C LEU A 102 8.99 -0.96 -17.14
N GLY A 103 10.05 -1.77 -17.01
CA GLY A 103 11.43 -1.34 -17.15
C GLY A 103 11.92 -0.44 -16.01
N VAL A 104 11.22 -0.41 -14.87
CA VAL A 104 11.56 0.40 -13.71
C VAL A 104 12.45 -0.42 -12.79
N ARG A 105 13.76 -0.28 -12.96
CA ARG A 105 14.71 -0.90 -12.03
C ARG A 105 14.82 -0.08 -10.74
N PRO A 106 14.95 -0.73 -9.58
CA PRO A 106 15.45 -0.04 -8.41
C PRO A 106 16.80 0.57 -8.77
N GLY A 107 17.00 1.86 -8.44
CA GLY A 107 18.26 2.53 -8.70
C GLY A 107 19.43 1.67 -8.21
N SER A 108 20.34 1.38 -9.13
CA SER A 108 21.69 0.87 -8.84
C SER A 108 22.43 1.83 -7.93
#